data_AF-A0A3Q2PQX4-F1
#
_entry.id   AF-A0A3Q2PQX4-F1
#
_cell.length_a   1.000
_cell.length_b   1.000
_cell.length_c   1.000
_cell.angle_alpha   90.00
_cell.angle_beta   90.00
_cell.angle_gamma   90.00
#
_symmetry.space_group_name_H-M   'P 1'
#
loop_
_entity.id
_entity.type
_entity.pdbx_description
1 polymer ?
#
loop_
_entity_poly.entity_id
_entity_poly.type
_entity_poly.pdbx_seq_one_letter_code
_entity_poly.pdbx_strand_id
1 'polypeptide(L)'
;MSKIGGLLRRAFGAAREHVGTDHFGNKYYFIPQQKSWTGRHIRAKRMVEPANPAEHEYMEGNIPMEWEAWIRGRRKKPPSVEELMGNESQREQIKLKAKEVEEKDLALQAKEYEEGLVAAPARTVAKGHASATAFGKKELSEEPTSTANKFQPGSWMPTSKK
;
A
#
# COMPACT_ATOMS: atom_id res chain seq x y z
N MET A 1 35.07 32.87 6.61
CA MET A 1 35.85 31.60 6.64
C MET A 1 35.09 30.52 5.88
N SER A 2 35.79 29.55 5.27
CA SER A 2 35.28 28.43 4.43
C SER A 2 35.03 28.65 2.93
N LYS A 3 35.99 29.23 2.21
CA LYS A 3 36.09 29.05 0.73
C LYS A 3 36.82 27.75 0.34
N ILE A 4 37.67 27.22 1.23
CA ILE A 4 38.54 26.06 0.98
C ILE A 4 37.75 24.74 1.08
N GLY A 5 36.79 24.62 2.01
CA GLY A 5 35.93 23.44 2.12
C GLY A 5 34.98 23.24 0.92
N GLY A 6 34.65 24.31 0.19
CA GLY A 6 33.86 24.23 -1.04
C GLY A 6 34.62 23.60 -2.21
N LEU A 7 35.94 23.83 -2.29
CA LEU A 7 36.81 23.27 -3.33
C LEU A 7 37.05 21.76 -3.14
N LEU A 8 37.22 21.31 -1.88
CA LEU A 8 37.35 19.88 -1.58
C LEU A 8 36.05 19.10 -1.80
N ARG A 9 34.89 19.69 -1.49
CA ARG A 9 33.58 19.11 -1.87
C ARG A 9 33.47 18.98 -3.39
N ARG A 10 33.84 20.00 -4.14
CA ARG A 10 33.77 19.97 -5.62
C ARG A 10 34.74 18.96 -6.26
N ALA A 11 35.85 18.66 -5.60
CA ALA A 11 36.88 17.75 -6.11
C ALA A 11 36.62 16.27 -5.76
N PHE A 12 36.07 15.96 -4.57
CA PHE A 12 36.04 14.57 -4.06
C PHE A 12 34.66 14.04 -3.64
N GLY A 13 33.60 14.85 -3.53
CA GLY A 13 32.32 14.33 -3.05
C GLY A 13 31.15 15.21 -3.41
N ALA A 14 30.18 14.65 -4.14
CA ALA A 14 28.95 15.33 -4.49
C ALA A 14 28.36 16.04 -3.26
N ALA A 15 28.36 17.38 -3.26
CA ALA A 15 27.80 18.15 -2.17
C ALA A 15 26.31 17.79 -2.05
N ARG A 16 25.93 17.20 -0.91
CA ARG A 16 24.56 16.87 -0.58
C ARG A 16 24.00 18.01 0.26
N GLU A 17 22.86 18.56 -0.14
CA GLU A 17 22.11 19.55 0.63
C GLU A 17 21.06 18.81 1.45
N HIS A 18 21.07 18.99 2.77
CA HIS A 18 20.03 18.45 3.64
C HIS A 18 18.74 19.26 3.47
N VAL A 19 17.67 18.59 3.08
CA VAL A 19 16.39 19.24 2.76
C VAL A 19 15.43 19.18 3.92
N GLY A 20 15.36 18.03 4.60
CA GLY A 20 14.46 17.85 5.72
C GLY A 20 14.51 16.44 6.29
N THR A 21 13.81 16.32 7.42
CA THR A 21 13.64 15.06 8.15
C THR A 21 12.17 14.76 8.28
N ASP A 22 11.87 13.48 8.31
CA ASP A 22 10.50 12.98 8.40
C ASP A 22 10.15 12.46 9.80
N HIS A 23 8.87 12.19 10.05
CA HIS A 23 8.37 11.68 11.33
C HIS A 23 8.96 10.32 11.71
N PHE A 24 9.35 9.50 10.73
CA PHE A 24 10.10 8.26 10.94
C PHE A 24 11.61 8.46 11.20
N GLY A 25 12.10 9.72 11.20
CA GLY A 25 13.51 10.04 11.37
C GLY A 25 14.37 9.90 10.11
N ASN A 26 13.76 9.57 8.96
CA ASN A 26 14.45 9.49 7.68
C ASN A 26 14.95 10.88 7.26
N LYS A 27 16.18 10.94 6.70
CA LYS A 27 16.81 12.19 6.28
C LYS A 27 16.84 12.27 4.76
N TYR A 28 16.45 13.43 4.23
CA TYR A 28 16.30 13.64 2.79
C TYR A 28 17.34 14.64 2.30
N TYR A 29 18.00 14.29 1.20
CA TYR A 29 19.07 15.08 0.61
C TYR A 29 18.83 15.36 -0.86
N PHE A 30 19.22 16.56 -1.29
CA PHE A 30 19.26 16.98 -2.67
C PHE A 30 20.70 17.12 -3.14
N ILE A 31 21.02 16.47 -4.26
CA ILE A 31 22.31 16.60 -4.92
C ILE A 31 22.08 17.48 -6.16
N PRO A 32 22.61 18.72 -6.18
CA PRO A 32 22.49 19.59 -7.34
C PRO A 32 23.31 19.06 -8.52
N GLN A 33 22.97 19.52 -9.72
CA GLN A 33 23.74 19.20 -10.92
C GLN A 33 25.16 19.73 -10.77
N GLN A 34 26.15 18.89 -11.02
CA GLN A 34 27.55 19.26 -10.94
C GLN A 34 28.36 18.62 -12.05
N LYS A 35 29.45 19.29 -12.42
CA LYS A 35 30.42 18.77 -13.39
C LYS A 35 31.56 18.15 -12.61
N SER A 36 31.81 16.86 -12.83
CA SER A 36 32.98 16.21 -12.25
C SER A 36 34.26 16.81 -12.81
N TRP A 37 35.39 16.62 -12.12
CA TRP A 37 36.70 17.02 -12.62
C TRP A 37 37.00 16.42 -14.00
N THR A 38 36.57 15.17 -14.24
CA THR A 38 36.68 14.45 -15.52
C THR A 38 35.68 14.94 -16.59
N GLY A 39 34.95 16.03 -16.33
CA GLY A 39 34.01 16.62 -17.28
C GLY A 39 32.66 15.90 -17.43
N ARG A 40 32.39 14.86 -16.63
CA ARG A 40 31.10 14.16 -16.65
C ARG A 40 30.02 15.01 -15.97
N HIS A 41 28.85 15.10 -16.60
CA HIS A 41 27.70 15.79 -16.04
C HIS A 41 26.93 14.86 -15.10
N ILE A 42 26.94 15.16 -13.81
CA ILE A 42 26.13 14.46 -12.81
C ILE A 42 24.77 15.14 -12.76
N ARG A 43 23.71 14.37 -13.08
CA ARG A 43 22.33 14.85 -13.00
C ARG A 43 21.93 15.08 -11.55
N ALA A 44 20.98 16.00 -11.33
CA ALA A 44 20.44 16.21 -10.00
C ALA A 44 19.78 14.92 -9.51
N LYS A 45 20.08 14.53 -8.28
CA LYS A 45 19.55 13.31 -7.65
C LYS A 45 18.97 13.66 -6.29
N ARG A 46 17.84 13.03 -5.96
CA ARG A 46 17.23 13.07 -4.63
C ARG A 46 17.55 11.75 -3.94
N MET A 47 18.00 11.82 -2.70
CA MET A 47 18.42 10.63 -1.94
C MET A 47 17.80 10.64 -0.54
N VAL A 48 17.58 9.44 -0.03
CA VAL A 48 17.18 9.17 1.35
C VAL A 48 18.32 8.48 2.07
N GLU A 49 18.58 8.94 3.28
CA GLU A 49 19.32 8.17 4.27
C GLU A 49 18.28 7.65 5.28
N PRO A 50 18.08 6.33 5.36
CA PRO A 50 17.15 5.75 6.31
C PRO A 50 17.62 6.01 7.74
N ALA A 51 16.67 6.20 8.66
CA ALA A 51 16.98 6.35 10.09
C ALA A 51 17.59 5.06 10.67
N ASN A 52 17.12 3.91 10.17
CA ASN A 52 17.57 2.60 10.60
C ASN A 52 18.71 2.09 9.69
N PRO A 53 19.87 1.70 10.27
CA PRO A 53 20.97 1.13 9.50
C PRO A 53 20.68 -0.28 8.95
N ALA A 54 19.69 -0.99 9.50
CA ALA A 54 19.30 -2.31 9.03
C ALA A 54 18.47 -2.22 7.74
N GLU A 55 19.11 -2.43 6.59
CA GLU A 55 18.46 -2.36 5.27
C GLU A 55 17.29 -3.34 5.10
N HIS A 56 17.32 -4.49 5.80
CA HIS A 56 16.32 -5.54 5.71
C HIS A 56 15.01 -5.22 6.44
N GLU A 57 15.00 -4.21 7.31
CA GLU A 57 13.79 -3.73 7.98
C GLU A 57 13.03 -2.69 7.14
N TYR A 58 13.58 -2.33 5.98
CA TYR A 58 12.97 -1.35 5.10
C TYR A 58 11.84 -2.00 4.27
N MET A 59 10.60 -1.79 4.72
CA MET A 59 9.38 -2.27 4.06
C MET A 59 8.70 -1.16 3.24
N GLU A 60 7.89 -1.56 2.27
CA GLU A 60 7.00 -0.66 1.52
C GLU A 60 6.06 0.07 2.51
N GLY A 61 6.23 1.39 2.65
CA GLY A 61 5.50 2.22 3.62
C GLY A 61 6.38 2.96 4.63
N ASN A 62 7.68 2.63 4.73
CA ASN A 62 8.61 3.32 5.63
C ASN A 62 9.03 4.73 5.16
N ILE A 63 8.69 5.12 3.93
CA ILE A 63 8.77 6.51 3.45
C ILE A 63 7.33 7.02 3.25
N PRO A 64 6.99 8.22 3.75
CA PRO A 64 5.70 8.82 3.47
C PRO A 64 5.55 9.15 2.00
N MET A 65 4.33 9.01 1.51
CA MET A 65 3.99 9.18 0.10
C MET A 65 4.41 10.54 -0.47
N GLU A 66 4.37 11.58 0.36
CA GLU A 66 4.73 12.95 0.03
C GLU A 66 6.22 13.07 -0.31
N TRP A 67 7.06 12.46 0.52
CA TRP A 67 8.50 12.37 0.34
C TRP A 67 8.85 11.44 -0.82
N GLU A 68 8.14 10.33 -0.97
CA GLU A 68 8.28 9.40 -2.09
C GLU A 68 8.01 10.10 -3.45
N ALA A 69 6.95 10.90 -3.52
CA ALA A 69 6.60 11.70 -4.69
C ALA A 69 7.66 12.76 -5.00
N TRP A 70 8.29 13.34 -3.97
CA TRP A 70 9.43 14.22 -4.15
C TRP A 70 10.64 13.45 -4.67
N ILE A 71 11.06 12.33 -4.08
CA ILE A 71 12.24 11.56 -4.56
C ILE A 71 12.06 11.14 -6.03
N ARG A 72 10.86 10.67 -6.39
CA ARG A 72 10.54 10.22 -7.75
C ARG A 72 10.50 11.34 -8.79
N GLY A 73 10.60 12.61 -8.40
CA GLY A 73 10.55 13.72 -9.36
C GLY A 73 9.16 14.30 -9.60
N ARG A 74 8.07 13.71 -9.05
CA ARG A 74 6.70 14.20 -9.30
C ARG A 74 6.49 15.60 -8.70
N ARG A 75 7.05 15.84 -7.51
CA ARG A 75 7.01 17.16 -6.85
C ARG A 75 8.35 17.89 -7.05
N LYS A 76 8.31 19.20 -7.29
CA LYS A 76 9.52 20.04 -7.37
C LYS A 76 10.00 20.49 -5.99
N LYS A 77 9.05 20.90 -5.14
CA LYS A 77 9.30 21.37 -3.77
C LYS A 77 9.21 20.19 -2.79
N PRO A 78 10.05 20.15 -1.74
CA PRO A 78 9.92 19.17 -0.68
C PRO A 78 8.61 19.41 0.11
N PRO A 79 8.05 18.37 0.74
CA PRO A 79 6.88 18.53 1.60
C PRO A 79 7.21 19.33 2.86
N SER A 80 6.21 20.05 3.38
CA SER A 80 6.31 20.72 4.69
C SER A 80 5.91 19.77 5.82
N VAL A 81 6.44 19.98 7.03
CA VAL A 81 6.10 19.18 8.21
C VAL A 81 4.61 19.31 8.55
N GLU A 82 4.05 20.52 8.42
CA GLU A 82 2.63 20.79 8.65
C GLU A 82 1.73 20.03 7.66
N GLU A 83 2.16 19.93 6.39
CA GLU A 83 1.44 19.17 5.37
C GLU A 83 1.42 17.67 5.70
N LEU A 84 2.53 17.13 6.20
CA LEU A 84 2.63 15.72 6.60
C LEU A 84 1.66 15.41 7.74
N MET A 85 1.69 16.21 8.80
CA MET A 85 0.78 16.05 9.95
C MET A 85 -0.69 16.19 9.55
N GLY A 86 -1.01 17.17 8.69
CA GLY A 86 -2.35 17.35 8.16
C GLY A 86 -2.83 16.12 7.38
N ASN A 87 -1.98 15.57 6.51
CA ASN A 87 -2.34 14.40 5.71
C ASN A 87 -2.51 13.13 6.56
N GLU A 88 -1.71 12.95 7.61
CA GLU A 88 -1.88 11.84 8.57
C GLU A 88 -3.25 11.90 9.23
N SER A 89 -3.63 13.06 9.76
CA SER A 89 -4.95 13.25 10.38
C SER A 89 -6.09 12.98 9.40
N GLN A 90 -5.94 13.37 8.12
CA GLN A 90 -6.93 13.07 7.08
C GLN A 90 -7.02 11.57 6.80
N ARG A 91 -5.89 10.86 6.74
CA ARG A 91 -5.88 9.39 6.55
C ARG A 91 -6.61 8.68 7.70
N GLU A 92 -6.38 9.11 8.93
CA GLU A 92 -7.07 8.58 10.10
C GLU A 92 -8.58 8.84 10.04
N GLN A 93 -8.99 10.07 9.72
CA GLN A 93 -10.39 10.43 9.57
C GLN A 93 -11.08 9.63 8.46
N ILE A 94 -10.43 9.44 7.31
CA ILE A 94 -10.97 8.63 6.20
C ILE A 94 -11.13 7.19 6.65
N LYS A 95 -10.17 6.62 7.39
CA LYS A 95 -10.26 5.25 7.91
C LYS A 95 -11.44 5.08 8.87
N LEU A 96 -11.69 6.06 9.75
CA LEU A 96 -12.85 6.03 10.65
C LEU A 96 -14.16 6.14 9.88
N LYS A 97 -14.26 7.08 8.93
CA LYS A 97 -15.45 7.26 8.10
C LYS A 97 -15.73 6.04 7.23
N ALA A 98 -14.71 5.39 6.69
CA ALA A 98 -14.86 4.18 5.89
C ALA A 98 -15.51 3.06 6.71
N LYS A 99 -15.05 2.83 7.95
CA LYS A 99 -15.68 1.86 8.87
C LYS A 99 -17.13 2.20 9.18
N GLU A 100 -17.42 3.47 9.45
CA GLU A 100 -18.79 3.92 9.71
C GLU A 100 -19.72 3.69 8.51
N VAL A 101 -19.21 3.90 7.28
CA VAL A 101 -19.95 3.63 6.05
C VAL A 101 -20.16 2.13 5.85
N GLU A 102 -19.14 1.31 6.09
CA GLU A 102 -19.26 -0.16 6.03
C GLU A 102 -20.30 -0.69 7.02
N GLU A 103 -20.32 -0.20 8.26
CA GLU A 103 -21.31 -0.59 9.27
C GLU A 103 -22.73 -0.19 8.87
N LYS A 104 -22.90 1.01 8.31
CA LYS A 104 -24.20 1.48 7.80
C LYS A 104 -24.68 0.64 6.62
N ASP A 105 -23.78 0.32 5.69
CA ASP A 105 -24.09 -0.51 4.52
C ASP A 105 -24.52 -1.93 4.95
N LEU A 106 -23.79 -2.54 5.88
CA LEU A 106 -24.15 -3.84 6.46
C LEU A 106 -25.52 -3.80 7.18
N ALA A 107 -25.81 -2.73 7.91
CA ALA A 107 -27.11 -2.56 8.58
C ALA A 107 -28.25 -2.36 7.58
N LEU A 108 -28.02 -1.66 6.47
CA LEU A 108 -29.00 -1.54 5.39
C LEU A 108 -29.25 -2.87 4.69
N GLN A 109 -28.19 -3.60 4.34
CA GLN A 109 -28.30 -4.94 3.76
C GLN A 109 -29.07 -5.90 4.69
N ALA A 110 -28.86 -5.82 6.01
CA ALA A 110 -29.59 -6.63 6.98
C ALA A 110 -31.10 -6.32 7.00
N LYS A 111 -31.47 -5.04 6.89
CA LYS A 111 -32.89 -4.62 6.79
C LYS A 111 -33.53 -5.05 5.47
N GLU A 112 -32.83 -4.84 4.35
CA GLU A 112 -33.30 -5.28 3.03
C GLU A 112 -33.51 -6.80 2.97
N TYR A 113 -32.68 -7.55 3.71
CA TYR A 113 -32.86 -8.97 3.89
C TYR A 113 -34.11 -9.31 4.72
N GLU A 114 -34.35 -8.63 5.85
CA GLU A 114 -35.57 -8.80 6.66
C GLU A 114 -36.84 -8.47 5.87
N GLU A 115 -36.79 -7.44 5.03
CA GLU A 115 -37.89 -7.02 4.15
C GLU A 115 -38.07 -7.94 2.93
N GLY A 116 -37.12 -8.85 2.69
CA GLY A 116 -37.15 -9.81 1.58
C GLY A 116 -36.89 -9.19 0.20
N LEU A 117 -36.37 -7.97 0.14
CA LEU A 117 -36.00 -7.29 -1.11
C LEU A 117 -34.69 -7.84 -1.69
N VAL A 118 -33.79 -8.32 -0.82
CA VAL A 118 -32.51 -8.91 -1.19
C VAL A 118 -32.46 -10.37 -0.75
N ALA A 119 -32.18 -11.28 -1.69
CA ALA A 119 -31.98 -12.68 -1.39
C ALA A 119 -30.68 -12.86 -0.58
N ALA A 120 -30.72 -13.64 0.51
CA ALA A 120 -29.51 -14.02 1.22
C ALA A 120 -28.48 -14.56 0.23
N PRO A 121 -27.19 -14.16 0.32
CA PRO A 121 -26.15 -14.87 -0.40
C PRO A 121 -26.24 -16.34 0.03
N ALA A 122 -26.51 -17.22 -0.92
CA ALA A 122 -26.57 -18.65 -0.64
C ALA A 122 -25.26 -19.02 0.10
N ARG A 123 -25.38 -19.71 1.24
CA ARG A 123 -24.23 -20.23 1.99
C ARG A 123 -23.57 -21.32 1.14
N THR A 124 -22.82 -20.93 0.13
CA THR A 124 -22.05 -21.83 -0.72
C THR A 124 -20.64 -21.89 -0.19
N VAL A 125 -20.14 -23.10 0.04
CA VAL A 125 -18.72 -23.27 0.33
C VAL A 125 -17.95 -22.98 -0.96
N ALA A 126 -17.14 -21.93 -0.96
CA ALA A 126 -16.27 -21.61 -2.10
C ALA A 126 -15.13 -22.64 -2.15
N LYS A 127 -15.27 -23.68 -2.97
CA LYS A 127 -14.24 -24.72 -3.13
C LYS A 127 -13.26 -24.29 -4.23
N GLY A 128 -12.13 -23.73 -3.80
CA GLY A 128 -10.96 -23.45 -4.63
C GLY A 128 -10.93 -22.06 -5.30
N HIS A 129 -9.86 -21.81 -6.05
CA HIS A 129 -9.67 -20.57 -6.82
C HIS A 129 -10.47 -20.60 -8.13
N ALA A 130 -10.82 -19.43 -8.66
CA ALA A 130 -11.63 -19.31 -9.89
C ALA A 130 -11.01 -19.98 -11.14
N SER A 131 -9.69 -20.20 -11.13
CA SER A 131 -8.92 -20.88 -12.17
C SER A 131 -8.72 -22.38 -11.93
N ALA A 132 -9.20 -22.93 -10.81
CA ALA A 132 -9.05 -24.35 -10.51
C ALA A 132 -9.97 -25.16 -11.43
N THR A 133 -9.37 -25.99 -12.29
CA THR A 133 -10.12 -27.01 -13.03
C THR A 133 -10.54 -28.09 -12.03
N ALA A 134 -11.84 -28.28 -11.85
CA ALA A 134 -12.37 -29.39 -11.06
C ALA A 134 -12.12 -30.72 -11.82
N PHE A 135 -10.90 -31.23 -11.73
CA PHE A 135 -10.46 -32.48 -12.34
C PHE A 135 -10.27 -33.50 -11.22
N GLY A 136 -11.25 -34.41 -11.07
CA GLY A 136 -11.32 -35.35 -9.97
C GLY A 136 -12.77 -35.64 -9.61
N LYS A 137 -13.03 -36.84 -9.09
CA LYS A 137 -14.35 -37.42 -8.85
C LYS A 137 -15.36 -36.39 -8.28
N LYS A 138 -16.58 -36.34 -8.85
CA LYS A 138 -17.71 -35.59 -8.28
C LYS A 138 -18.13 -36.25 -6.97
N GLU A 139 -17.46 -35.89 -5.88
CA GLU A 139 -17.96 -36.20 -4.55
C GLU A 139 -19.27 -35.42 -4.37
N LEU A 140 -20.39 -36.14 -4.30
CA LEU A 140 -21.69 -35.56 -4.05
C LEU A 140 -21.69 -35.06 -2.59
N SER A 141 -21.64 -33.74 -2.40
CA SER A 141 -21.77 -33.11 -1.08
C SER A 141 -23.22 -32.73 -0.81
N GLU A 142 -23.63 -32.79 0.45
CA GLU A 142 -24.94 -32.28 0.89
C GLU A 142 -25.01 -30.74 0.77
N GLU A 143 -23.88 -30.06 0.97
CA GLU A 143 -23.79 -28.60 0.88
C GLU A 143 -23.58 -28.13 -0.57
N PRO A 144 -24.26 -27.03 -0.99
CA PRO A 144 -24.04 -26.45 -2.31
C PRO A 144 -22.64 -25.85 -2.40
N THR A 145 -21.94 -26.16 -3.49
CA THR A 145 -20.58 -25.70 -3.72
C THR A 145 -20.57 -24.78 -4.94
N SER A 146 -19.84 -23.68 -4.87
CA SER A 146 -19.63 -22.79 -6.03
C SER A 146 -18.15 -22.72 -6.37
N THR A 147 -17.80 -23.03 -7.62
CA THR A 147 -16.47 -22.80 -8.18
C THR A 147 -16.62 -21.82 -9.35
N ALA A 148 -16.27 -20.55 -9.10
CA ALA A 148 -16.44 -19.44 -10.02
C ALA A 148 -17.87 -19.35 -10.60
N ASN A 149 -18.04 -19.67 -11.89
CA ASN A 149 -19.30 -19.57 -12.62
C ASN A 149 -20.12 -20.87 -12.60
N LYS A 150 -19.61 -21.95 -11.99
CA LYS A 150 -20.29 -23.24 -11.93
C LYS A 150 -20.80 -23.46 -10.51
N PHE A 151 -22.10 -23.22 -10.34
CA PHE A 151 -22.83 -23.63 -9.15
C PHE A 151 -23.13 -25.14 -9.22
N GLN A 152 -22.74 -25.88 -8.19
CA GLN A 152 -23.10 -27.27 -8.00
C GLN A 152 -24.09 -27.35 -6.83
N PRO A 153 -25.36 -27.70 -7.10
CA PRO A 153 -26.33 -27.88 -6.02
C PRO A 153 -25.89 -29.07 -5.15
N GLY A 154 -26.14 -28.96 -3.85
CA GLY A 154 -25.96 -30.07 -2.93
C GLY A 154 -26.92 -31.22 -3.27
N SER A 155 -26.45 -32.46 -3.13
CA SER A 155 -27.28 -33.65 -3.33
C SER A 155 -27.84 -34.10 -1.99
N TRP A 156 -29.17 -34.22 -1.89
CA TRP A 156 -29.81 -34.80 -0.71
C TRP A 156 -29.40 -36.27 -0.55
N MET A 157 -28.87 -36.65 0.62
CA MET A 157 -28.54 -38.04 0.95
C MET A 157 -29.54 -38.56 2.01
N PRO A 158 -30.25 -39.66 1.77
CA PRO A 158 -31.16 -40.22 2.76
C PRO A 158 -30.36 -40.70 3.97
N THR A 159 -30.60 -40.11 5.15
CA THR A 159 -30.00 -40.58 6.40
C THR A 159 -30.55 -41.98 6.69
N SER A 160 -29.71 -43.01 6.75
CA SER A 160 -30.10 -44.32 7.25
C SER A 160 -30.28 -44.26 8.77
N LYS A 161 -31.45 -43.77 9.21
CA LYS A 161 -31.85 -43.92 10.61
C LYS A 161 -32.04 -45.41 10.89
N LYS A 162 -31.20 -45.97 11.76
CA LYS A 162 -31.48 -47.21 12.50
C LYS A 162 -32.27 -46.87 13.75
#